data_AF-Q8TJH0-F1
#
_entry.id   AF-Q8TJH0-F1
#
_cell.length_a   1.000
_cell.length_b   1.000
_cell.length_c   1.000
_cell.angle_alpha   90.00
_cell.angle_beta   90.00
_cell.angle_gamma   90.00
#
_symmetry.space_group_name_H-M   'P 1'
#
loop_
_entity.id
_entity.type
_entity.pdbx_description
1 polymer ?
#
loop_
_entity_poly.entity_id
_entity_poly.type
_entity_poly.pdbx_seq_one_letter_code
_entity_poly.pdbx_strand_id
1 'polypeptide(L)'
;MIPMVLCSVEEVRVEVSPRSLTNADIANIIARTSRSVATQTGGSADASDNDLLNLACIHISAAAVLRKMRVNGELAARVKIGNSEQQNTIDKDIQDHENQAAIYMKKYRYSPGYRVPYGRSGPRTVNKTD
;
A
#
# COMPACT_ATOMS: atom_id res chain seq x y z
N MET A 1 -8.90 -11.94 15.93
CA MET A 1 -9.45 -10.79 15.18
C MET A 1 -8.54 -10.58 13.98
N ILE A 2 -8.98 -10.99 12.79
CA ILE A 2 -8.19 -10.83 11.57
C ILE A 2 -8.21 -9.33 11.23
N PRO A 3 -7.07 -8.64 11.11
CA PRO A 3 -7.06 -7.23 10.74
C PRO A 3 -7.71 -7.09 9.36
N MET A 4 -8.76 -6.27 9.27
CA MET A 4 -9.44 -5.97 8.02
C MET A 4 -8.51 -5.08 7.18
N VAL A 5 -8.24 -5.50 5.94
CA VAL A 5 -7.20 -4.95 5.06
C VAL A 5 -7.72 -4.79 3.65
N LEU A 6 -7.17 -3.81 2.92
CA LEU A 6 -7.62 -3.43 1.57
C LEU A 6 -7.12 -4.36 0.46
N CYS A 7 -6.14 -5.22 0.75
CA CYS A 7 -5.55 -6.12 -0.24
C CYS A 7 -5.08 -7.42 0.39
N SER A 8 -5.00 -8.48 -0.40
CA SER A 8 -4.59 -9.83 0.03
C SER A 8 -3.11 -10.10 -0.22
N VAL A 9 -2.56 -11.09 0.49
CA VAL A 9 -1.16 -11.53 0.31
C VAL A 9 -0.92 -12.07 -1.10
N GLU A 10 -1.90 -12.78 -1.67
CA GLU A 10 -1.81 -13.35 -3.01
C GLU A 10 -1.73 -12.26 -4.08
N GLU A 11 -2.55 -11.21 -3.99
CA GLU A 11 -2.51 -10.07 -4.93
C GLU A 11 -1.16 -9.35 -4.91
N VAL A 12 -0.55 -9.20 -3.73
CA VAL A 12 0.79 -8.61 -3.62
C VAL A 12 1.86 -9.56 -4.17
N ARG A 13 1.68 -10.88 -4.05
CA ARG A 13 2.61 -11.89 -4.60
C ARG A 13 2.60 -11.96 -6.12
N VAL A 14 1.46 -11.69 -6.74
CA VAL A 14 1.32 -11.57 -8.19
C VAL A 14 2.19 -10.42 -8.72
N GLU A 15 2.23 -9.30 -8.01
CA GLU A 15 3.05 -8.14 -8.39
C GLU A 15 4.52 -8.30 -8.02
N VAL A 16 4.80 -8.83 -6.83
CA VAL A 16 6.17 -8.99 -6.31
C VAL A 16 6.29 -10.35 -5.66
N SER A 17 7.20 -11.19 -6.16
CA SER A 17 7.44 -12.54 -5.65
C SER A 17 8.74 -12.62 -4.82
N PRO A 18 8.72 -12.19 -3.53
CA PRO A 18 9.88 -12.32 -2.66
C PRO A 18 10.16 -13.77 -2.30
N ARG A 19 11.44 -14.16 -2.31
CA ARG A 19 11.90 -15.48 -1.82
C ARG A 19 12.18 -15.46 -0.32
N SER A 20 12.66 -14.33 0.23
CA SER A 20 13.01 -14.20 1.65
C SER A 20 11.84 -13.85 2.57
N LEU A 21 10.70 -13.40 2.03
CA LEU A 21 9.59 -12.92 2.84
C LEU A 21 8.50 -13.98 3.00
N THR A 22 8.12 -14.20 4.25
CA THR A 22 7.02 -15.09 4.59
C THR A 22 5.66 -14.44 4.31
N ASN A 23 4.61 -15.24 4.20
CA ASN A 23 3.24 -14.71 4.06
C ASN A 23 2.85 -13.82 5.26
N ALA A 24 3.39 -14.10 6.45
CA ALA A 24 3.17 -13.27 7.64
C ALA A 24 3.85 -11.89 7.52
N ASP A 25 5.03 -11.82 6.92
CA ASP A 25 5.70 -10.55 6.64
C ASP A 25 4.90 -9.69 5.66
N ILE A 26 4.39 -10.32 4.58
CA ILE A 26 3.59 -9.63 3.57
C ILE A 26 2.27 -9.16 4.18
N ALA A 27 1.60 -9.99 4.97
CA ALA A 27 0.37 -9.60 5.69
C ALA A 27 0.61 -8.41 6.64
N ASN A 28 1.73 -8.38 7.35
CA ASN A 28 2.09 -7.25 8.22
C ASN A 28 2.36 -5.97 7.43
N ILE A 29 2.98 -6.07 6.24
CA ILE A 29 3.17 -4.93 5.34
C ILE A 29 1.80 -4.42 4.89
N ILE A 30 0.94 -5.30 4.39
CA ILE A 30 -0.43 -5.00 3.95
C ILE A 30 -1.24 -4.30 5.04
N ALA A 31 -1.17 -4.76 6.29
CA ALA A 31 -1.90 -4.14 7.40
C ALA A 31 -1.43 -2.69 7.67
N ARG A 32 -0.12 -2.43 7.55
CA ARG A 32 0.45 -1.08 7.71
C ARG A 32 0.11 -0.18 6.53
N THR A 33 0.21 -0.70 5.32
CA THR A 33 -0.06 0.04 4.08
C THR A 33 -1.54 0.36 3.94
N SER A 34 -2.43 -0.58 4.27
CA SER A 34 -3.89 -0.35 4.30
C SER A 34 -4.26 0.82 5.22
N ARG A 35 -3.68 0.87 6.43
CA ARG A 35 -3.86 2.00 7.36
C ARG A 35 -3.30 3.31 6.81
N SER A 36 -2.13 3.26 6.17
CA SER A 36 -1.51 4.42 5.55
C SER A 36 -2.37 4.99 4.43
N VAL A 37 -2.88 4.13 3.53
CA VAL A 37 -3.79 4.51 2.45
C VAL A 37 -5.05 5.13 3.02
N ALA A 38 -5.71 4.48 3.98
CA ALA A 38 -6.90 5.01 4.66
C ALA A 38 -6.65 6.40 5.29
N THR A 39 -5.50 6.58 5.95
CA THR A 39 -5.11 7.86 6.55
C THR A 39 -4.90 8.95 5.50
N GLN A 40 -4.27 8.62 4.38
CA GLN A 40 -3.94 9.58 3.32
C GLN A 40 -5.15 9.96 2.46
N THR A 41 -6.00 8.99 2.12
CA THR A 41 -7.20 9.22 1.32
C THR A 41 -8.36 9.74 2.16
N GLY A 42 -8.32 9.49 3.46
CA GLY A 42 -9.46 9.65 4.35
C GLY A 42 -10.50 8.55 4.17
N GLY A 43 -10.22 7.46 3.45
CA GLY A 43 -11.12 6.32 3.28
C GLY A 43 -11.08 5.33 4.45
N SER A 44 -11.87 4.26 4.37
CA SER A 44 -11.79 3.15 5.33
C SER A 44 -10.66 2.19 4.94
N ALA A 45 -9.96 1.64 5.93
CA ALA A 45 -8.99 0.55 5.73
C ALA A 45 -9.66 -0.81 5.44
N ASP A 46 -10.99 -0.83 5.44
CA ASP A 46 -11.88 -1.97 5.20
C ASP A 46 -12.79 -1.72 3.99
N ALA A 47 -12.46 -0.71 3.15
CA ALA A 47 -13.21 -0.46 1.92
C ALA A 47 -12.76 -1.40 0.80
N SER A 48 -12.84 -2.71 1.04
CA SER A 48 -12.48 -3.75 0.06
C SER A 48 -13.38 -3.75 -1.16
N ASP A 49 -14.55 -3.10 -1.10
CA ASP A 49 -15.43 -2.88 -2.25
C ASP A 49 -14.96 -1.73 -3.16
N ASN A 50 -13.87 -1.04 -2.82
CA ASN A 50 -13.36 0.08 -3.57
C ASN A 50 -12.08 -0.27 -4.34
N ASP A 51 -12.24 -0.57 -5.62
CA ASP A 51 -11.14 -0.96 -6.51
C ASP A 51 -9.98 0.04 -6.51
N LEU A 52 -10.23 1.35 -6.35
CA LEU A 52 -9.17 2.36 -6.32
C LEU A 52 -8.33 2.26 -5.03
N LEU A 53 -8.96 1.98 -3.89
CA LEU A 53 -8.26 1.78 -2.63
C LEU A 53 -7.52 0.44 -2.60
N ASN A 54 -8.11 -0.60 -3.21
CA ASN A 54 -7.48 -1.91 -3.35
C ASN A 54 -6.21 -1.82 -4.22
N LEU A 55 -6.31 -1.20 -5.41
CA LEU A 55 -5.16 -1.01 -6.29
C LEU A 55 -4.07 -0.14 -5.64
N ALA A 56 -4.46 0.93 -4.92
CA ALA A 56 -3.51 1.73 -4.15
C ALA A 56 -2.79 0.90 -3.07
N CYS A 57 -3.52 0.04 -2.36
CA CYS A 57 -2.96 -0.88 -1.36
C CYS A 57 -1.97 -1.86 -1.98
N ILE A 58 -2.33 -2.47 -3.11
CA ILE A 58 -1.49 -3.43 -3.82
C ILE A 58 -0.16 -2.79 -4.22
N HIS A 59 -0.20 -1.64 -4.90
CA HIS A 59 1.03 -0.99 -5.38
C HIS A 59 1.92 -0.47 -4.24
N ILE A 60 1.35 0.14 -3.18
CA ILE A 60 2.16 0.55 -2.01
C ILE A 60 2.75 -0.66 -1.29
N SER A 61 2.00 -1.76 -1.18
CA SER A 61 2.48 -2.98 -0.54
C SER A 61 3.60 -3.63 -1.35
N ALA A 62 3.46 -3.69 -2.68
CA ALA A 62 4.51 -4.10 -3.60
C ALA A 62 5.78 -3.27 -3.42
N ALA A 63 5.68 -1.93 -3.40
CA ALA A 63 6.82 -1.05 -3.17
C ALA A 63 7.50 -1.30 -1.80
N ALA A 64 6.71 -1.52 -0.75
CA ALA A 64 7.22 -1.82 0.58
C ALA A 64 7.91 -3.20 0.66
N VAL A 65 7.37 -4.20 -0.05
CA VAL A 65 7.97 -5.53 -0.19
C VAL A 65 9.30 -5.43 -0.95
N LEU A 66 9.35 -4.72 -2.09
CA LEU A 66 10.58 -4.47 -2.84
C LEU A 66 11.65 -3.74 -2.00
N ARG A 67 11.25 -2.76 -1.19
CA ARG A 67 12.16 -2.11 -0.23
C ARG A 67 12.72 -3.10 0.80
N LYS A 68 11.88 -3.96 1.37
CA LYS A 68 12.34 -5.00 2.31
C LYS A 68 13.29 -5.98 1.63
N MET A 69 12.98 -6.43 0.42
CA MET A 69 13.83 -7.31 -0.37
C MET A 69 15.19 -6.68 -0.69
N ARG A 70 15.22 -5.37 -0.98
CA ARG A 70 16.46 -4.61 -1.16
C ARG A 70 17.29 -4.59 0.12
N VAL A 71 16.67 -4.30 1.27
CA VAL A 71 17.36 -4.31 2.57
C VAL A 71 17.90 -5.70 2.92
N ASN A 72 17.16 -6.75 2.57
CA ASN A 72 17.58 -8.14 2.75
C ASN A 72 18.67 -8.60 1.76
N GLY A 73 19.06 -7.76 0.80
CA GLY A 73 20.10 -8.07 -0.18
C GLY A 73 19.66 -9.00 -1.32
N GLU A 74 18.38 -9.38 -1.40
CA GLU A 74 17.86 -10.20 -2.51
C GLU A 74 17.88 -9.45 -3.85
N LEU A 75 17.83 -8.12 -3.78
CA LEU A 75 17.74 -7.22 -4.91
C LEU A 75 19.01 -6.36 -5.01
N ALA A 76 20.19 -6.98 -4.87
CA ALA A 76 21.47 -6.28 -4.97
C ALA A 76 21.50 -5.42 -6.25
N ALA A 77 21.83 -4.14 -6.09
CA ALA A 77 21.71 -3.12 -7.13
C ALA A 77 22.59 -3.39 -8.36
N ARG A 78 23.60 -4.25 -8.20
CA ARG A 78 24.47 -4.75 -9.26
C ARG A 78 24.79 -6.21 -8.98
N VAL A 79 24.37 -7.09 -9.87
CA VAL A 79 24.87 -8.47 -9.88
C VAL A 79 25.91 -8.53 -10.99
N LYS A 80 27.17 -8.72 -10.59
CA LYS A 80 28.27 -8.90 -11.54
C LYS A 80 28.36 -10.38 -11.87
N ILE A 81 27.90 -10.78 -13.05
CA ILE A 81 28.03 -12.14 -13.56
C ILE A 81 29.16 -12.10 -14.60
N GLY A 82 30.38 -12.43 -14.18
CA GLY A 82 31.57 -12.36 -15.04
C GLY A 82 31.90 -10.93 -15.48
N ASN A 83 31.98 -10.69 -16.78
CA ASN A 83 32.22 -9.36 -17.37
C ASN A 83 30.93 -8.52 -17.58
N SER A 84 29.76 -9.08 -17.25
CA SER A 84 28.48 -8.40 -17.42
C SER A 84 28.01 -7.85 -16.07
N GLU A 85 27.82 -6.53 -16.00
CA GLU A 85 27.14 -5.87 -14.88
C GLU A 85 25.67 -5.68 -15.25
N GLN A 86 24.77 -6.37 -14.55
CA GLN A 86 23.34 -6.14 -14.69
C GLN A 86 22.93 -5.08 -13.67
N GLN A 87 22.65 -3.87 -14.16
CA GLN A 87 22.15 -2.77 -13.34
C GLN A 87 20.69 -3.06 -12.99
N ASN A 88 20.40 -3.21 -11.71
CA ASN A 88 19.05 -3.55 -11.26
C ASN A 88 18.22 -2.26 -11.14
N THR A 89 17.09 -2.16 -11.84
CA THR A 89 16.22 -0.96 -11.88
C THR A 89 15.25 -0.87 -10.71
N ILE A 90 15.49 -1.63 -9.63
CA ILE A 90 14.62 -1.75 -8.45
C ILE A 90 14.20 -0.41 -7.86
N ASP A 91 15.12 0.57 -7.81
CA ASP A 91 14.79 1.91 -7.31
C ASP A 91 13.73 2.62 -8.16
N LYS A 92 13.80 2.41 -9.48
CA LYS A 92 12.81 2.92 -10.42
C LYS A 92 11.48 2.17 -10.28
N ASP A 93 11.53 0.84 -10.15
CA ASP A 93 10.32 0.02 -9.98
C ASP A 93 9.59 0.40 -8.68
N ILE A 94 10.32 0.60 -7.58
CA ILE A 94 9.75 1.10 -6.31
C ILE A 94 9.07 2.46 -6.53
N GLN A 95 9.74 3.40 -7.21
CA GLN A 95 9.15 4.71 -7.50
C GLN A 95 7.92 4.62 -8.39
N ASP A 96 7.93 3.74 -9.39
CA ASP A 96 6.81 3.56 -10.31
C ASP A 96 5.59 2.99 -9.56
N HIS A 97 5.78 2.01 -8.68
CA HIS A 97 4.71 1.51 -7.80
C HIS A 97 4.18 2.60 -6.85
N GLU A 98 5.05 3.42 -6.25
CA GLU A 98 4.61 4.54 -5.40
C GLU A 98 3.82 5.59 -6.18
N ASN A 99 4.25 5.90 -7.40
CA ASN A 99 3.57 6.84 -8.29
C ASN A 99 2.19 6.32 -8.71
N GLN A 100 2.08 5.03 -9.06
CA GLN A 100 0.80 4.41 -9.38
C GLN A 100 -0.16 4.45 -8.19
N ALA A 101 0.32 4.09 -7.00
CA ALA A 101 -0.49 4.19 -5.79
C ALA A 101 -0.95 5.64 -5.53
N ALA A 102 -0.08 6.63 -5.71
CA ALA A 102 -0.42 8.04 -5.59
C ALA A 102 -1.51 8.46 -6.60
N ILE A 103 -1.45 7.96 -7.84
CA ILE A 103 -2.48 8.20 -8.85
C ILE A 103 -3.83 7.63 -8.40
N TYR A 104 -3.87 6.39 -7.92
CA TYR A 104 -5.12 5.76 -7.46
C TYR A 104 -5.70 6.44 -6.21
N MET A 105 -4.85 6.80 -5.24
CA MET A 105 -5.26 7.58 -4.07
C MET A 105 -5.80 8.97 -4.45
N LYS A 106 -5.19 9.62 -5.43
CA LYS A 106 -5.67 10.90 -5.97
C LYS A 106 -7.00 10.71 -6.67
N LYS A 107 -7.15 9.70 -7.53
CA LYS A 107 -8.42 9.37 -8.18
C LYS A 107 -9.53 9.14 -7.17
N TYR A 108 -9.27 8.42 -6.08
CA TYR A 108 -10.25 8.23 -5.01
C TYR A 108 -10.68 9.57 -4.37
N ARG A 109 -9.71 10.44 -4.04
CA ARG A 109 -9.99 11.75 -3.41
C ARG A 109 -10.76 12.72 -4.31
N TYR A 110 -10.50 12.70 -5.61
CA TYR A 110 -11.11 13.62 -6.57
C TYR A 110 -12.28 13.00 -7.36
N SER A 111 -12.62 11.73 -7.12
CA SER A 111 -13.81 11.11 -7.70
C SER A 111 -15.06 11.77 -7.10
N PRO A 112 -15.99 12.30 -7.91
CA PRO A 112 -17.12 13.10 -7.46
C PRO A 112 -18.19 12.34 -6.64
N GLY A 113 -17.94 11.09 -6.24
CA GLY A 113 -18.88 10.24 -5.51
C GLY A 113 -18.55 9.89 -4.06
N TYR A 114 -17.35 10.19 -3.55
CA TYR A 114 -16.90 9.70 -2.23
C TYR A 114 -16.26 10.81 -1.37
N ARG A 115 -17.01 11.89 -1.11
CA ARG A 115 -16.82 12.64 0.12
C ARG A 115 -17.55 11.91 1.23
N VAL A 116 -16.94 10.88 1.83
CA VAL A 116 -17.42 10.44 3.14
C VAL A 116 -17.02 11.56 4.11
N PRO A 117 -17.99 12.28 4.71
CA PRO A 117 -17.67 13.23 5.75
C PRO A 117 -17.31 12.40 6.98
N TYR A 118 -16.04 12.00 7.11
CA TYR A 118 -15.52 11.53 8.39
C TYR A 118 -15.39 12.75 9.29
N GLY A 119 -16.54 13.19 9.82
CA GLY A 119 -16.57 14.01 11.00
C GLY A 119 -15.79 13.25 12.07
N ARG A 120 -14.71 13.86 12.58
CA ARG A 120 -14.23 13.52 13.91
C ARG A 120 -15.42 13.68 14.85
N SER A 121 -16.09 12.58 15.18
CA SER A 121 -17.00 12.54 16.31
C SER A 121 -16.14 12.58 17.57
N GLY A 122 -15.63 13.78 17.87
CA GLY A 122 -15.16 14.10 19.20
C GLY A 122 -16.40 14.33 20.06
N PRO A 123 -16.49 13.78 21.28
CA PRO A 123 -17.60 14.08 22.17
C PRO A 123 -17.46 15.53 22.63
N ARG A 124 -18.08 16.46 21.91
CA ARG A 124 -18.41 17.80 22.42
C ARG A 124 -19.89 18.04 22.23
N THR A 125 -20.62 17.57 23.24
CA THR A 125 -21.68 18.27 23.94
C THR A 125 -22.06 19.62 23.35
N VAL A 126 -23.28 19.74 22.85
CA VAL A 126 -24.13 20.89 23.14
C VAL A 126 -25.55 20.38 23.36
N ASN A 127 -25.92 20.20 24.63
CA ASN A 127 -27.31 20.35 25.02
C ASN A 127 -27.69 21.79 24.71
N LYS A 128 -28.75 22.00 23.93
CA LYS A 128 -29.67 23.11 24.15
C LYS A 128 -31.09 22.64 23.88
N THR A 129 -31.73 22.24 24.98
CA THR A 129 -33.14 22.48 25.25
C THR A 129 -33.36 24.00 25.26
N ASP A 130 -34.13 24.51 24.32
CA ASP A 130 -35.41 25.23 24.52
C ASP A 130 -35.96 25.62 23.14
#